data_AF-A0A396JLW7-F1
#
_entry.id   AF-A0A396JLW7-F1
#
_cell.length_a   1.000
_cell.length_b   1.000
_cell.length_c   1.000
_cell.angle_alpha   90.00
_cell.angle_beta   90.00
_cell.angle_gamma   90.00
#
_symmetry.space_group_name_H-M   'P 1'
#
loop_
_entity.id
_entity.type
_entity.pdbx_description
1 polymer ?
#
loop_
_entity_poly.entity_id
_entity_poly.type
_entity_poly.pdbx_seq_one_letter_code
_entity_poly.pdbx_strand_id
1 'polypeptide(L)'
;MAWLAVHNQTWNTDNYVDYIQCDVSDQKDVELKLSPLTDVTHIFYVSWTSMPTEAQNCKVNGSMLRNVLRALIPNTLNLCHVSLQTGIKHYFGSFEIVGKIKPHESPFTEDVPRLVTPNFYHTQEDILLEEVGKLN
;
A
#
# COMPACT_ATOMS: atom_id res chain seq x y z
N MET A 1 -5.07 8.33 -5.59
CA MET A 1 -6.04 8.56 -4.50
C MET A 1 -6.34 7.21 -3.85
N ALA A 2 -6.03 7.06 -2.57
CA ALA A 2 -6.68 6.06 -1.73
C ALA A 2 -7.78 6.79 -0.97
N TRP A 3 -8.98 6.22 -0.89
CA TRP A 3 -10.07 6.77 -0.10
C TRP A 3 -10.30 5.83 1.09
N LEU A 4 -10.34 6.38 2.32
CA LEU A 4 -10.70 5.62 3.52
C LEU A 4 -12.03 6.17 4.09
N ALA A 5 -12.35 5.89 5.36
CA ALA A 5 -13.75 5.65 5.73
C ALA A 5 -14.11 5.97 7.25
N VAL A 6 -14.54 7.21 7.64
CA VAL A 6 -15.31 7.75 8.84
C VAL A 6 -16.31 8.93 8.58
N HIS A 7 -17.62 8.65 8.81
CA HIS A 7 -18.89 9.44 8.81
C HIS A 7 -19.71 9.90 7.56
N ASN A 8 -20.95 9.39 7.49
CA ASN A 8 -22.24 9.90 6.96
C ASN A 8 -22.28 10.84 5.73
N GLN A 9 -22.22 10.25 4.53
CA GLN A 9 -22.68 10.89 3.28
C GLN A 9 -23.80 10.06 2.63
N THR A 10 -24.79 10.74 2.04
CA THR A 10 -26.07 10.15 1.58
C THR A 10 -25.98 9.18 0.39
N TRP A 11 -24.78 8.92 -0.14
CA TRP A 11 -24.57 8.01 -1.28
C TRP A 11 -24.29 6.55 -0.88
N ASN A 12 -24.12 6.24 0.41
CA ASN A 12 -23.74 4.90 0.88
C ASN A 12 -24.57 4.43 2.09
N THR A 13 -25.90 4.39 1.97
CA THR A 13 -26.80 4.01 3.07
C THR A 13 -26.74 2.54 3.47
N ASP A 14 -26.27 1.68 2.57
CA ASP A 14 -26.40 0.23 2.69
C ASP A 14 -25.13 -0.43 3.26
N ASN A 15 -24.02 0.32 3.33
CA ASN A 15 -22.78 -0.13 3.92
C ASN A 15 -22.51 0.66 5.20
N TYR A 16 -22.49 -0.03 6.35
CA TYR A 16 -22.05 0.51 7.63
C TYR A 16 -20.53 0.65 7.67
N VAL A 17 -20.00 1.39 6.70
CA VAL A 17 -18.66 1.94 6.72
C VAL A 17 -18.84 3.45 6.79
N ASP A 18 -18.40 3.96 7.91
CA ASP A 18 -17.83 5.27 8.13
C ASP A 18 -17.10 5.84 6.82
N TYR A 19 -17.18 7.13 6.40
CA TYR A 19 -16.56 7.88 5.22
C TYR A 19 -15.33 8.90 5.33
N ILE A 20 -14.01 8.58 5.20
CA ILE A 20 -12.84 9.52 5.37
C ILE A 20 -12.26 9.92 4.00
N GLN A 21 -12.38 11.20 3.71
CA GLN A 21 -11.56 11.85 2.70
C GLN A 21 -10.13 12.13 3.22
N CYS A 22 -9.14 11.31 2.85
CA CYS A 22 -7.71 11.50 3.18
C CYS A 22 -6.84 11.28 1.93
N ASP A 23 -5.96 12.21 1.58
CA ASP A 23 -4.96 11.99 0.53
C ASP A 23 -3.70 11.33 1.11
N VAL A 24 -3.58 10.01 0.93
CA VAL A 24 -2.43 9.25 1.44
C VAL A 24 -1.07 9.65 0.86
N SER A 25 -1.03 10.47 -0.20
CA SER A 25 0.21 11.03 -0.73
C SER A 25 0.69 12.29 0.02
N ASP A 26 -0.20 12.99 0.74
CA ASP A 26 0.17 14.09 1.63
C ASP A 26 0.36 13.57 3.06
N GLN A 27 1.62 13.59 3.53
CA GLN A 27 1.97 13.18 4.88
C GLN A 27 1.18 13.93 5.97
N LYS A 28 0.90 15.23 5.79
CA LYS A 28 0.18 16.03 6.79
C LYS A 28 -1.30 15.66 6.85
N ASP A 29 -1.91 15.37 5.70
CA ASP A 29 -3.30 14.96 5.63
C ASP A 29 -3.51 13.57 6.24
N VAL A 30 -2.53 12.68 6.06
CA VAL A 30 -2.46 11.37 6.73
C VAL A 30 -2.27 11.50 8.24
N GLU A 31 -1.29 12.29 8.69
CA GLU A 31 -1.04 12.52 10.12
C GLU A 31 -2.28 13.11 10.82
N LEU A 32 -2.95 14.08 10.20
CA LEU A 32 -4.14 14.73 10.75
C LEU A 32 -5.35 13.79 10.86
N LYS A 33 -5.53 12.88 9.90
CA LYS A 33 -6.78 12.09 9.75
C LYS A 33 -6.69 10.65 10.19
N LEU A 34 -5.51 10.03 10.14
CA LEU A 34 -5.32 8.62 10.48
C LEU A 34 -4.71 8.41 11.88
N SER A 35 -3.84 9.30 12.36
CA SER A 35 -3.26 9.18 13.71
C SER A 35 -4.30 9.15 14.87
N PRO A 36 -5.47 9.82 14.78
CA PRO A 36 -6.51 9.70 15.80
C PRO A 36 -7.21 8.32 15.88
N LEU A 37 -7.01 7.43 14.89
CA LEU A 37 -7.66 6.12 14.81
C LEU A 37 -6.88 5.09 15.64
N THR A 38 -7.13 5.06 16.96
CA THR A 38 -6.33 4.27 17.93
C THR A 38 -6.81 2.82 18.13
N ASP A 39 -7.98 2.48 17.60
CA ASP A 39 -8.66 1.18 17.72
C ASP A 39 -8.51 0.26 16.50
N VAL A 40 -7.79 0.69 15.47
CA VAL A 40 -7.53 -0.11 14.26
C VAL A 40 -6.74 -1.37 14.61
N THR A 41 -7.34 -2.53 14.30
CA THR A 41 -6.71 -3.85 14.47
C THR A 41 -6.17 -4.44 13.17
N HIS A 42 -6.68 -4.01 12.01
CA HIS A 42 -6.33 -4.55 10.70
C HIS A 42 -6.21 -3.42 9.67
N ILE A 43 -5.12 -3.41 8.90
CA ILE A 43 -4.93 -2.48 7.78
C ILE A 43 -5.03 -3.26 6.47
N PHE A 44 -5.93 -2.86 5.57
CA PHE A 44 -6.05 -3.41 4.22
C PHE A 44 -5.62 -2.36 3.19
N TYR A 45 -4.38 -2.44 2.72
CA TYR A 45 -3.82 -1.49 1.77
C TYR A 45 -4.08 -1.94 0.33
N VAL A 46 -5.15 -1.41 -0.26
CA VAL A 46 -5.69 -1.78 -1.58
C VAL A 46 -5.65 -0.62 -2.59
N SER A 47 -4.57 0.19 -2.56
CA SER A 47 -4.45 1.38 -3.41
C SER A 47 -3.06 1.56 -4.02
N TRP A 48 -3.01 2.25 -5.15
CA TRP A 48 -1.79 2.68 -5.83
C TRP A 48 -2.07 3.94 -6.66
N THR A 49 -1.03 4.53 -7.23
CA THR A 49 -1.12 5.58 -8.23
C THR A 49 -0.13 5.31 -9.38
N SER A 50 -0.55 5.64 -10.59
CA SER A 50 0.28 5.50 -11.79
C SER A 50 1.16 6.74 -11.99
N MET A 51 2.44 6.52 -12.25
CA MET A 51 3.45 7.53 -12.57
C MET A 51 4.10 7.22 -13.94
N PRO A 52 4.68 8.21 -14.64
CA PRO A 52 5.26 8.04 -15.97
C PRO A 52 6.41 7.02 -16.09
N THR A 53 7.11 6.71 -15.00
CA THR A 53 8.25 5.77 -14.95
C THR A 53 8.14 4.87 -13.74
N GLU A 54 8.70 3.65 -13.80
CA GLU A 54 8.62 2.75 -12.65
C GLU A 54 9.44 3.27 -11.45
N ALA A 55 10.52 4.01 -11.68
CA ALA A 55 11.26 4.68 -10.60
C ALA A 55 10.39 5.70 -9.84
N GLN A 56 9.53 6.45 -10.55
CA GLN A 56 8.55 7.33 -9.91
C GLN A 56 7.43 6.54 -9.23
N ASN A 57 6.99 5.41 -9.81
CA ASN A 57 6.04 4.51 -9.13
C ASN A 57 6.60 4.02 -7.79
N CYS A 58 7.85 3.55 -7.74
CA CYS A 58 8.51 3.13 -6.50
C CYS A 58 8.53 4.25 -5.46
N LYS A 59 8.94 5.46 -5.85
CA LYS A 59 8.98 6.62 -4.96
C LYS A 59 7.61 6.98 -4.39
N VAL A 60 6.60 7.14 -5.26
CA VAL A 60 5.29 7.67 -4.85
C VAL A 60 4.46 6.59 -4.12
N ASN A 61 4.36 5.38 -4.66
CA ASN A 61 3.58 4.31 -4.03
C ASN A 61 4.24 3.80 -2.72
N GLY A 62 5.58 3.83 -2.66
CA GLY A 62 6.30 3.58 -1.42
C GLY A 62 6.04 4.65 -0.37
N SER A 63 6.05 5.94 -0.75
CA SER A 63 5.73 7.03 0.17
C SER A 63 4.28 6.96 0.67
N MET A 64 3.31 6.67 -0.20
CA MET A 64 1.90 6.54 0.18
C MET A 64 1.68 5.44 1.23
N LEU A 65 2.27 4.26 1.04
CA LEU A 65 2.20 3.18 2.03
C LEU A 65 2.90 3.60 3.34
N ARG A 66 4.12 4.14 3.23
CA ARG A 66 4.92 4.55 4.40
C ARG A 66 4.21 5.62 5.24
N ASN A 67 3.50 6.57 4.63
CA ASN A 67 2.69 7.57 5.32
C ASN A 67 1.60 6.88 6.18
N VAL A 68 0.80 5.99 5.58
CA VAL A 68 -0.29 5.28 6.26
C VAL A 68 0.23 4.43 7.42
N LEU A 69 1.29 3.65 7.18
CA LEU A 69 1.87 2.80 8.21
C LEU A 69 2.42 3.64 9.39
N ARG A 70 3.08 4.77 9.12
CA ARG A 70 3.64 5.63 10.18
C ARG A 70 2.61 6.41 10.98
N ALA A 71 1.45 6.73 10.41
CA ALA A 71 0.36 7.34 11.16
C ALA A 71 -0.42 6.32 12.01
N LEU A 72 -0.58 5.08 11.53
CA LEU A 72 -1.35 4.06 12.24
C LEU A 72 -0.52 3.26 13.25
N ILE A 73 0.59 2.65 12.85
CA ILE A 73 1.36 1.70 13.69
C ILE A 73 1.70 2.26 15.08
N PRO A 74 2.22 3.49 15.25
CA PRO A 74 2.59 4.01 16.59
C PRO A 74 1.38 4.34 17.48
N ASN A 75 0.20 4.51 16.90
CA ASN A 75 -1.01 4.96 17.60
C ASN A 75 -2.01 3.81 17.87
N THR A 76 -1.74 2.59 17.37
CA THR A 76 -2.68 1.45 17.36
C THR A 76 -2.13 0.28 18.18
N LEU A 77 -2.34 0.31 19.50
CA LEU A 77 -1.81 -0.69 20.44
C LEU A 77 -2.31 -2.13 20.19
N ASN A 78 -3.43 -2.28 19.47
CA ASN A 78 -4.04 -3.56 19.14
C ASN A 78 -3.93 -3.93 17.65
N LEU A 79 -2.97 -3.34 16.91
CA LEU A 79 -2.75 -3.68 15.51
C LEU A 79 -2.26 -5.13 15.37
N CYS A 80 -3.10 -6.00 14.81
CA CYS A 80 -2.83 -7.42 14.63
C CYS A 80 -2.25 -7.76 13.25
N HIS A 81 -2.67 -7.05 12.20
CA HIS A 81 -2.32 -7.45 10.83
C HIS A 81 -2.31 -6.28 9.84
N VAL A 82 -1.42 -6.37 8.85
CA VAL A 82 -1.38 -5.50 7.68
C VAL A 82 -1.38 -6.36 6.43
N SER A 83 -2.41 -6.20 5.61
CA SER A 83 -2.57 -6.85 4.31
C SER A 83 -2.26 -5.85 3.21
N LEU A 84 -1.34 -6.19 2.30
CA LEU A 84 -0.90 -5.36 1.18
C LEU A 84 -1.28 -6.05 -0.13
N GLN A 85 -2.12 -5.41 -0.95
CA GLN A 85 -2.45 -5.92 -2.27
C GLN A 85 -1.42 -5.46 -3.31
N THR A 86 -0.72 -6.41 -3.92
CA THR A 86 0.17 -6.19 -5.08
C THR A 86 -0.46 -6.76 -6.36
N GLY A 87 0.21 -7.67 -7.08
CA GLY A 87 -0.33 -8.32 -8.26
C GLY A 87 0.71 -8.96 -9.18
N ILE A 88 0.22 -9.58 -10.26
CA ILE A 88 0.99 -10.44 -11.17
C ILE A 88 2.21 -9.77 -11.86
N LYS A 89 2.34 -8.44 -11.86
CA LYS A 89 3.58 -7.76 -12.30
C LYS A 89 4.81 -8.20 -11.49
N HIS A 90 4.65 -8.73 -10.27
CA HIS A 90 5.75 -9.31 -9.49
C HIS A 90 6.52 -10.34 -10.33
N TYR A 91 5.82 -11.12 -11.16
CA TYR A 91 6.39 -12.24 -11.92
C TYR A 91 6.90 -11.89 -13.32
N PHE A 92 6.37 -10.83 -13.95
CA PHE A 92 6.72 -10.45 -15.33
C PHE A 92 7.29 -9.03 -15.50
N GLY A 93 7.40 -8.26 -14.41
CA GLY A 93 7.98 -6.92 -14.41
C GLY A 93 6.98 -5.79 -14.60
N SER A 94 7.47 -4.55 -14.49
CA SER A 94 6.67 -3.33 -14.67
C SER A 94 6.28 -3.09 -16.13
N PHE A 95 5.23 -2.28 -16.35
CA PHE A 95 4.76 -1.93 -17.71
C PHE A 95 5.84 -1.32 -18.61
N GLU A 96 6.87 -0.70 -18.03
CA GLU A 96 8.00 -0.13 -18.75
C GLU A 96 8.92 -1.21 -19.37
N ILE A 97 8.97 -2.41 -18.77
CA ILE A 97 9.90 -3.50 -19.12
C ILE A 97 9.25 -4.78 -19.65
N VAL A 98 7.91 -4.92 -19.58
CA VAL A 98 7.20 -6.07 -20.16
C VAL A 98 7.59 -6.24 -21.64
N GLY A 99 7.97 -7.46 -22.01
CA GLY A 99 8.43 -7.79 -23.37
C GLY A 99 9.87 -7.36 -23.69
N LYS A 100 10.56 -6.63 -22.81
CA LYS A 100 11.98 -6.25 -22.94
C LYS A 100 12.93 -7.12 -22.11
N ILE A 101 12.39 -7.85 -21.13
CA ILE A 101 13.11 -8.81 -20.28
C ILE A 101 12.47 -10.20 -20.38
N LYS A 102 13.22 -11.26 -20.02
CA LYS A 102 12.60 -12.58 -19.79
C LYS A 102 11.83 -12.53 -18.46
N PRO A 103 10.50 -12.76 -18.45
CA PRO A 103 9.73 -12.91 -17.21
C PRO A 103 9.97 -14.30 -16.60
N HIS A 104 9.41 -14.54 -15.41
CA HIS A 104 9.27 -15.92 -14.93
C HIS A 104 8.35 -16.74 -15.84
N GLU A 105 8.50 -18.05 -15.81
CA GLU A 105 7.65 -18.97 -16.56
C GLU A 105 6.37 -19.28 -15.77
N SER A 106 5.26 -19.50 -16.46
CA SER A 106 3.97 -19.81 -15.83
C SER A 106 3.76 -21.34 -15.73
N PRO A 107 3.00 -21.84 -14.73
CA PRO A 107 2.27 -21.10 -13.69
C PRO A 107 3.19 -20.41 -12.69
N PHE A 108 2.83 -19.19 -12.27
CA PHE A 108 3.60 -18.43 -11.28
C PHE A 108 3.35 -18.98 -9.87
N THR A 109 4.40 -19.02 -9.06
CA THR A 109 4.39 -19.41 -7.64
C THR A 109 5.11 -18.35 -6.81
N GLU A 110 4.75 -18.22 -5.54
CA GLU A 110 5.24 -17.16 -4.63
C GLU A 110 6.71 -17.36 -4.18
N ASP A 111 7.30 -18.53 -4.44
CA ASP A 111 8.68 -18.88 -4.07
C ASP A 111 9.72 -18.50 -5.13
N VAL A 112 9.31 -18.00 -6.30
CA VAL A 112 10.25 -17.51 -7.32
C VAL A 112 10.94 -16.23 -6.85
N PRO A 113 12.24 -16.04 -7.13
CA PRO A 113 12.97 -14.84 -6.70
C PRO A 113 12.46 -13.60 -7.44
N ARG A 114 12.47 -12.43 -6.78
CA ARG A 114 12.16 -11.14 -7.43
C ARG A 114 13.00 -10.94 -8.70
N LEU A 115 12.38 -10.42 -9.76
CA LEU A 115 13.09 -9.98 -10.96
C LEU A 115 14.08 -8.84 -10.62
N VAL A 116 15.26 -8.86 -11.22
CA VAL A 116 16.35 -7.88 -10.99
C VAL A 116 16.08 -6.57 -11.75
N THR A 117 14.94 -5.95 -11.47
CA THR A 117 14.44 -4.74 -12.12
C THR A 117 13.59 -3.92 -11.15
N PRO A 118 13.50 -2.58 -11.30
CA PRO A 118 12.56 -1.77 -10.52
C PRO A 118 11.13 -2.27 -10.66
N ASN A 119 10.45 -2.43 -9.52
CA ASN A 119 9.02 -2.73 -9.43
C ASN A 119 8.51 -2.15 -8.11
N PHE A 120 7.46 -1.33 -8.15
CA PHE A 120 6.98 -0.67 -6.94
C PHE A 120 6.39 -1.64 -5.91
N TYR A 121 5.96 -2.84 -6.34
CA TYR A 121 5.53 -3.91 -5.42
C TYR A 121 6.65 -4.35 -4.49
N HIS A 122 7.87 -4.56 -5.02
CA HIS A 122 9.03 -4.93 -4.20
C HIS A 122 9.36 -3.80 -3.20
N THR A 123 9.27 -2.54 -3.63
CA THR A 123 9.45 -1.38 -2.73
C THR A 123 8.40 -1.32 -1.63
N GLN A 124 7.14 -1.67 -1.91
CA GLN A 124 6.07 -1.70 -0.91
C GLN A 124 6.22 -2.88 0.06
N GLU A 125 6.61 -4.06 -0.41
CA GLU A 125 6.96 -5.21 0.43
C GLU A 125 8.12 -4.87 1.39
N ASP A 126 9.19 -4.24 0.89
CA ASP A 126 10.35 -3.86 1.72
C ASP A 126 9.98 -2.81 2.78
N ILE A 127 9.13 -1.84 2.42
CA ILE A 127 8.60 -0.84 3.35
C ILE A 127 7.68 -1.48 4.40
N LEU A 128 6.84 -2.43 3.98
CA LEU A 128 5.96 -3.14 4.90
C LEU A 128 6.78 -3.89 5.95
N LEU A 129 7.77 -4.68 5.52
CA LEU A 129 8.68 -5.40 6.41
C LEU A 129 9.50 -4.47 7.31
N GLU A 130 9.99 -3.34 6.78
CA GLU A 130 10.71 -2.32 7.57
C GLU A 130 9.83 -1.74 8.69
N GLU A 131 8.58 -1.34 8.37
CA GLU A 131 7.73 -0.64 9.32
C GLU A 131 7.07 -1.60 10.34
N VAL A 132 6.66 -2.82 9.96
CA VAL A 132 6.15 -3.83 10.94
C VAL A 132 7.27 -4.44 11.78
N GLY A 133 8.51 -4.51 11.27
CA GLY A 133 9.67 -4.99 12.02
C GLY A 133 9.98 -4.17 13.28
N LYS A 134 9.47 -2.93 13.37
CA LYS A 134 9.61 -2.00 14.50
C LYS A 134 8.64 -2.27 15.66
N LEU A 135 7.74 -3.26 15.52
CA LEU A 135 6.83 -3.71 16.58
C LEU A 135 7.47 -4.72 17.56
N ASN A 136 8.78 -4.98 17.44
CA ASN A 136 9.56 -5.92 18.26
C ASN A 136 10.55 -5.20 19.19
#